data_AF-A0A392PFL2-F1
#
_entry.id   AF-A0A392PFL2-F1
#
_cell.length_a   1.000
_cell.length_b   1.000
_cell.length_c   1.000
_cell.angle_alpha   90.00
_cell.angle_beta   90.00
_cell.angle_gamma   90.00
#
_symmetry.space_group_name_H-M   'P 1'
#
loop_
_entity.id
_entity.type
_entity.pdbx_description
1 polymer ?
#
loop_
_entity_poly.entity_id
_entity_poly.type
_entity_poly.pdbx_seq_one_letter_code
_entity_poly.pdbx_strand_id
1 'polypeptide(L)'
;ALASGRLFVLDYHDTFIPFLRRINETSAKAYATRTILFLKEDGTLKPVAIELSLPHPDGDKSGAISQVILPANEGVESTIWLLAKAYVVVNDSCYHQLMSHWLNTHAVIEPFVIATNRHLSVLHPINKLLAPHYRDTMNINALARESLINADGIIEKTFLPSKYAVEMSSAVYKNWVFPDQALPNDLIKR
;
A
#
# COMPACT_ATOMS: atom_id res chain seq x y z
N ALA A 1 0.55 19.20 20.01
CA ALA A 1 0.65 17.93 19.24
C ALA A 1 1.61 18.06 18.06
N LEU A 2 1.37 19.00 17.14
CA LEU A 2 2.26 19.22 15.97
C LEU A 2 3.68 19.65 16.38
N ALA A 3 3.82 20.74 17.16
CA ALA A 3 5.13 21.23 17.61
C ALA A 3 5.93 20.22 18.46
N SER A 4 5.25 19.24 19.07
CA SER A 4 5.88 18.18 19.87
C SER A 4 6.10 16.89 19.10
N GLY A 5 5.84 16.85 17.78
CA GLY A 5 6.06 15.66 16.95
C GLY A 5 5.19 14.45 17.34
N ARG A 6 3.97 14.70 17.87
CA ARG A 6 3.09 13.65 18.42
C ARG A 6 1.88 13.33 17.55
N LEU A 7 1.81 13.88 16.34
CA LEU A 7 0.72 13.62 15.40
C LEU A 7 1.28 12.88 14.20
N PHE A 8 0.68 11.74 13.88
CA PHE A 8 1.07 10.85 12.80
C PHE A 8 -0.13 10.61 11.90
N VAL A 9 0.14 10.19 10.67
CA VAL A 9 -0.89 9.90 9.67
C VAL A 9 -0.63 8.56 8.99
N LEU A 10 -1.70 7.78 8.79
CA LEU A 10 -1.74 6.70 7.81
C LEU A 10 -2.56 7.21 6.63
N ASP A 11 -1.87 7.60 5.56
CA ASP A 11 -2.48 8.30 4.42
C ASP A 11 -2.56 7.41 3.17
N TYR A 12 -3.78 6.97 2.85
CA TYR A 12 -4.10 6.25 1.61
C TYR A 12 -4.89 7.10 0.61
N HIS A 13 -5.16 8.38 0.93
CA HIS A 13 -6.02 9.24 0.15
C HIS A 13 -5.54 9.34 -1.31
N ASP A 14 -4.33 9.84 -1.53
CA ASP A 14 -3.82 10.13 -2.87
C ASP A 14 -3.51 8.87 -3.68
N THR A 15 -3.24 7.74 -3.00
CA THR A 15 -3.02 6.45 -3.66
C THR A 15 -4.33 5.85 -4.18
N PHE A 16 -5.42 5.95 -3.42
CA PHE A 16 -6.68 5.27 -3.77
C PHE A 16 -7.64 6.15 -4.58
N ILE A 17 -7.70 7.47 -4.33
CA ILE A 17 -8.64 8.38 -5.02
C ILE A 17 -8.67 8.19 -6.54
N PRO A 18 -7.53 8.10 -7.27
CA PRO A 18 -7.53 7.94 -8.72
C PRO A 18 -8.17 6.65 -9.24
N PHE A 19 -8.33 5.64 -8.38
CA PHE A 19 -8.88 4.32 -8.74
C PHE A 19 -10.32 4.12 -8.27
N LEU A 20 -10.78 4.91 -7.29
CA LEU A 20 -12.06 4.65 -6.63
C LEU A 20 -13.27 4.68 -7.55
N ARG A 21 -13.32 5.56 -8.56
CA ARG A 21 -14.46 5.60 -9.49
C ARG A 21 -14.62 4.24 -10.18
N ARG A 22 -13.52 3.70 -10.72
CA ARG A 22 -13.49 2.41 -11.41
C ARG A 22 -13.70 1.22 -10.47
N ILE A 23 -13.14 1.26 -9.26
CA ILE A 23 -13.36 0.22 -8.24
C ILE A 23 -14.83 0.21 -7.81
N ASN A 24 -15.43 1.37 -7.56
CA ASN A 24 -16.81 1.48 -7.09
C ASN A 24 -17.87 1.20 -8.18
N GLU A 25 -17.49 1.20 -9.46
CA GLU A 25 -18.32 0.71 -10.57
C GLU A 25 -18.44 -0.83 -10.59
N THR A 26 -17.58 -1.54 -9.86
CA THR A 26 -17.70 -3.00 -9.66
C THR A 26 -18.71 -3.33 -8.55
N SER A 27 -18.82 -4.62 -8.19
CA SER A 27 -19.57 -5.04 -7.00
C SER A 27 -18.96 -4.54 -5.69
N ALA A 28 -17.68 -4.15 -5.68
CA ALA A 28 -17.01 -3.60 -4.51
C ALA A 28 -17.38 -2.13 -4.24
N LYS A 29 -17.21 -1.69 -3.00
CA LYS A 29 -17.36 -0.29 -2.58
C LYS A 29 -16.23 0.06 -1.60
N ALA A 30 -15.57 1.17 -1.85
CA ALA A 30 -14.44 1.63 -1.07
C ALA A 30 -14.39 3.15 -0.94
N TYR A 31 -13.66 3.56 0.09
CA TYR A 31 -13.22 4.92 0.33
C TYR A 31 -11.69 4.96 0.21
N ALA A 32 -11.18 6.15 -0.05
CA ALA A 32 -9.77 6.46 0.16
C ALA A 32 -9.68 7.00 1.57
N THR A 33 -8.88 6.35 2.39
CA THR A 33 -8.87 6.62 3.84
C THR A 33 -7.65 7.42 4.27
N ARG A 34 -7.84 8.27 5.27
CA ARG A 34 -6.74 8.92 5.99
C ARG A 34 -7.02 8.81 7.48
N THR A 35 -6.08 8.24 8.23
CA THR A 35 -6.21 8.04 9.68
C THR A 35 -5.25 8.94 10.42
N ILE A 36 -5.76 9.72 11.38
CA ILE A 36 -4.95 10.55 12.26
C ILE A 36 -4.66 9.79 13.55
N LEU A 37 -3.39 9.73 13.93
CA LEU A 37 -2.87 9.00 15.07
C LEU A 37 -2.17 9.98 16.02
N PHE A 38 -2.44 9.87 17.32
CA PHE A 38 -1.80 10.67 18.36
C PHE A 38 -0.90 9.81 19.23
N LEU A 39 0.35 10.24 19.43
CA LEU A 39 1.30 9.62 20.34
C LEU A 39 1.06 10.10 21.77
N LYS A 40 0.53 9.19 22.60
CA LYS A 40 0.29 9.43 24.03
C LYS A 40 1.61 9.52 24.80
N GLU A 41 1.53 10.05 26.02
CA GLU A 41 2.67 10.12 26.94
C GLU A 41 3.18 8.74 27.36
N ASP A 42 2.32 7.72 27.34
CA ASP A 42 2.69 6.32 27.59
C ASP A 42 3.42 5.63 26.42
N GLY A 43 3.68 6.37 25.33
CA GLY A 43 4.40 5.87 24.15
C GLY A 43 3.53 5.10 23.14
N THR A 44 2.24 4.91 23.38
CA THR A 44 1.34 4.21 22.45
C THR A 44 0.59 5.16 21.52
N LEU A 45 0.30 4.70 20.30
CA LEU A 45 -0.49 5.44 19.32
C LEU A 45 -1.99 5.24 19.57
N LYS A 46 -2.77 6.33 19.51
CA LYS A 46 -4.22 6.34 19.58
C LYS A 46 -4.81 6.90 18.28
N PRO A 47 -5.68 6.17 17.56
CA PRO A 47 -6.44 6.75 16.46
C PRO A 47 -7.43 7.78 17.00
N VAL A 48 -7.42 8.98 16.40
CA VAL A 48 -8.25 10.11 16.85
C VAL A 48 -9.27 10.57 15.81
N ALA A 49 -9.07 10.23 14.53
CA ALA A 49 -10.03 10.47 13.46
C ALA A 49 -9.73 9.57 12.26
N ILE A 50 -10.78 9.22 11.50
CA ILE A 50 -10.67 8.60 10.18
C ILE A 50 -11.45 9.46 9.19
N GLU A 51 -10.80 9.90 8.14
CA GLU A 51 -11.42 10.51 6.97
C GLU A 51 -11.73 9.42 5.95
N LEU A 52 -12.97 9.40 5.45
CA LEU A 52 -13.43 8.53 4.38
C LEU A 52 -13.79 9.39 3.17
N SER A 53 -12.95 9.34 2.13
CA SER A 53 -13.07 10.20 0.96
C SER A 53 -13.57 9.43 -0.26
N LEU A 54 -14.41 10.08 -1.07
CA LEU A 54 -14.86 9.62 -2.38
C LEU A 54 -14.52 10.67 -3.45
N PRO A 55 -14.32 10.29 -4.72
CA PRO A 55 -14.23 11.25 -5.81
C PRO A 55 -15.51 12.08 -5.88
N HIS A 56 -15.37 13.36 -6.22
CA HIS A 56 -16.53 14.24 -6.36
C HIS A 56 -17.48 13.74 -7.47
N PRO A 57 -18.81 13.76 -7.26
CA PRO A 57 -19.78 13.31 -8.26
C PRO A 57 -19.62 13.99 -9.62
N ASP A 58 -19.39 15.31 -9.62
CA ASP A 58 -19.21 16.14 -10.82
C ASP A 58 -17.91 15.88 -11.62
N GLY A 59 -17.06 14.97 -11.15
CA GLY A 59 -15.84 14.58 -11.84
C GLY A 59 -14.58 14.81 -11.01
N ASP A 60 -13.49 14.17 -11.43
CA ASP A 60 -12.25 14.11 -10.65
C ASP A 60 -11.55 15.48 -10.51
N LYS A 61 -11.84 16.42 -11.43
CA LYS A 61 -11.36 17.81 -11.35
C LYS A 61 -11.97 18.60 -10.19
N SER A 62 -13.13 18.18 -9.71
CA SER A 62 -13.82 18.79 -8.57
C SER A 62 -13.32 18.28 -7.21
N GLY A 63 -12.28 17.44 -7.21
CA GLY A 63 -11.62 16.94 -6.00
C GLY A 63 -12.33 15.74 -5.37
N ALA A 64 -12.24 15.65 -4.04
CA ALA A 64 -12.87 14.59 -3.26
C ALA A 64 -13.87 15.18 -2.26
N ILE A 65 -14.93 14.43 -1.97
CA ILE A 65 -15.84 14.69 -0.87
C ILE A 65 -15.48 13.75 0.28
N SER A 66 -15.35 14.30 1.48
CA SER A 66 -14.90 13.57 2.66
C SER A 66 -15.94 13.63 3.77
N GLN A 67 -16.08 12.51 4.48
CA GLN A 67 -16.72 12.47 5.80
C GLN A 67 -15.68 12.10 6.85
N VAL A 68 -15.76 12.72 8.02
CA VAL A 68 -14.86 12.44 9.14
C VAL A 68 -15.62 11.65 10.19
N ILE A 69 -15.06 10.50 10.56
CA ILE A 69 -15.59 9.63 11.61
C ILE A 69 -14.66 9.71 12.81
N LEU A 70 -15.25 9.93 13.99
CA LEU A 70 -14.52 10.06 15.24
C LEU A 70 -14.68 8.79 16.10
N PRO A 71 -13.73 8.50 17.01
CA PRO A 71 -13.86 7.40 17.94
C PRO A 71 -15.12 7.49 18.80
N ALA A 72 -15.89 6.39 18.85
CA ALA A 72 -17.03 6.20 19.73
C ALA A 72 -17.01 4.78 20.32
N ASN A 73 -17.50 4.64 21.55
CA ASN A 73 -17.49 3.38 22.29
C ASN A 73 -18.88 2.79 22.52
N GLU A 74 -19.94 3.57 22.31
CA GLU A 74 -21.33 3.18 22.55
C GLU A 74 -22.20 3.57 21.35
N GLY A 75 -23.42 3.03 21.31
CA GLY A 75 -24.42 3.40 20.30
C GLY A 75 -24.06 3.00 18.87
N VAL A 76 -24.82 3.55 17.92
CA VAL A 76 -24.61 3.32 16.48
C VAL A 76 -23.28 3.90 16.00
N GLU A 77 -22.81 4.96 16.65
CA GLU A 77 -21.57 5.65 16.38
C GLU A 77 -20.36 4.73 16.59
N SER A 78 -20.40 3.85 17.59
CA SER A 78 -19.34 2.85 17.80
C SER A 78 -19.23 1.84 16.65
N THR A 79 -20.37 1.44 16.08
CA THR A 79 -20.43 0.59 14.90
C THR A 79 -19.93 1.32 13.66
N ILE A 80 -20.30 2.59 13.47
CA ILE A 80 -19.80 3.43 12.37
C ILE A 80 -18.28 3.59 12.49
N TRP A 81 -17.75 3.81 13.69
CA TRP A 81 -16.30 3.87 13.95
C TRP A 81 -15.61 2.53 13.66
N LEU A 82 -16.22 1.41 14.04
CA LEU A 82 -15.69 0.08 13.71
C LEU A 82 -15.63 -0.14 12.20
N LEU A 83 -16.67 0.26 11.46
CA LEU A 83 -16.71 0.17 10.00
C LEU A 83 -15.69 1.11 9.33
N ALA A 84 -15.51 2.33 9.86
CA ALA A 84 -14.48 3.26 9.36
C ALA A 84 -13.08 2.62 9.46
N LYS A 85 -12.76 1.97 10.59
CA LYS A 85 -11.52 1.19 10.73
C LYS A 85 -11.44 0.03 9.74
N ALA A 86 -12.55 -0.66 9.45
CA ALA A 86 -12.55 -1.74 8.46
C ALA A 86 -12.18 -1.21 7.07
N TYR A 87 -12.69 -0.05 6.65
CA TYR A 87 -12.29 0.59 5.39
C TYR A 87 -10.80 0.95 5.36
N VAL A 88 -10.25 1.44 6.48
CA VAL A 88 -8.81 1.70 6.61
C VAL A 88 -8.01 0.41 6.41
N VAL A 89 -8.39 -0.67 7.09
CA VAL A 89 -7.68 -1.96 6.98
C VAL A 89 -7.80 -2.56 5.58
N VAL A 90 -8.90 -2.33 4.86
CA VAL A 90 -9.02 -2.74 3.45
C VAL A 90 -8.02 -1.99 2.58
N ASN A 91 -7.89 -0.66 2.71
CA ASN A 91 -6.86 0.10 1.99
C ASN A 91 -5.46 -0.40 2.37
N ASP A 92 -5.19 -0.56 3.66
CA ASP A 92 -3.92 -1.01 4.21
C ASP A 92 -3.52 -2.39 3.68
N SER A 93 -4.45 -3.35 3.68
CA SER A 93 -4.20 -4.71 3.19
C SER A 93 -3.87 -4.72 1.70
N CYS A 94 -4.55 -3.89 0.91
CA CYS A 94 -4.29 -3.78 -0.53
C CYS A 94 -2.94 -3.11 -0.79
N TYR A 95 -2.63 -2.02 -0.08
CA TYR A 95 -1.34 -1.34 -0.19
C TYR A 95 -0.20 -2.25 0.26
N HIS A 96 -0.35 -2.92 1.39
CA HIS A 96 0.60 -3.91 1.88
C HIS A 96 0.87 -4.97 0.82
N GLN A 97 -0.17 -5.64 0.28
CA GLN A 97 0.07 -6.74 -0.64
C GLN A 97 0.67 -6.29 -1.97
N LEU A 98 0.15 -5.22 -2.56
CA LEU A 98 0.52 -4.81 -3.91
C LEU A 98 1.78 -3.93 -3.95
N MET A 99 1.98 -3.10 -2.94
CA MET A 99 3.07 -2.11 -2.90
C MET A 99 4.18 -2.58 -1.95
N SER A 100 3.90 -2.65 -0.64
CA SER A 100 4.94 -2.96 0.35
C SER A 100 5.54 -4.35 0.18
N HIS A 101 4.74 -5.32 -0.24
CA HIS A 101 5.15 -6.71 -0.44
C HIS A 101 5.48 -6.99 -1.92
N TRP A 102 4.49 -7.06 -2.81
CA TRP A 102 4.72 -7.42 -4.21
C TRP A 102 5.69 -6.47 -4.92
N LEU A 103 5.40 -5.16 -4.96
CA LEU A 103 6.25 -4.22 -5.69
C LEU A 103 7.64 -4.10 -5.05
N ASN A 104 7.69 -3.69 -3.78
CA ASN A 104 8.92 -3.24 -3.12
C ASN A 104 9.87 -4.39 -2.71
N THR A 105 9.43 -5.65 -2.78
CA THR A 105 10.33 -6.79 -2.58
C THR A 105 10.38 -7.67 -3.82
N HIS A 106 9.27 -8.30 -4.23
CA HIS A 106 9.27 -9.26 -5.33
C HIS A 106 9.64 -8.64 -6.69
N ALA A 107 8.91 -7.61 -7.13
CA ALA A 107 9.04 -7.08 -8.47
C ALA A 107 10.36 -6.30 -8.66
N VAL A 108 10.76 -5.50 -7.68
CA VAL A 108 11.99 -4.68 -7.78
C VAL A 108 13.27 -5.49 -7.65
N ILE A 109 13.26 -6.65 -6.98
CA ILE A 109 14.50 -7.43 -6.78
C ILE A 109 14.85 -8.29 -8.00
N GLU A 110 13.86 -8.77 -8.77
CA GLU A 110 14.06 -9.65 -9.93
C GLU A 110 15.01 -9.07 -11.00
N PRO A 111 14.96 -7.76 -11.35
CA PRO A 111 15.94 -7.12 -12.22
C PRO A 111 17.40 -7.25 -11.73
N PHE A 112 17.65 -7.19 -10.42
CA PHE A 112 19.00 -7.36 -9.87
C PHE A 112 19.49 -8.80 -9.98
N VAL A 113 18.59 -9.78 -9.82
CA VAL A 113 18.90 -11.21 -10.06
C VAL A 113 19.34 -11.41 -11.51
N ILE A 114 18.59 -10.87 -12.46
CA ILE A 114 18.87 -10.97 -13.89
C ILE A 114 20.20 -10.29 -14.22
N ALA A 115 20.41 -9.05 -13.77
CA ALA A 115 21.64 -8.30 -14.05
C ALA A 115 22.88 -8.98 -13.47
N THR A 116 22.81 -9.49 -12.23
CA THR A 116 23.91 -10.20 -11.57
C THR A 116 24.33 -11.43 -12.37
N ASN A 117 23.39 -12.27 -12.78
CA ASN A 117 23.70 -13.49 -13.54
C ASN A 117 24.19 -13.20 -14.97
N ARG A 118 23.74 -12.10 -15.58
CA ARG A 118 24.15 -11.72 -16.94
C ARG A 118 25.53 -11.05 -17.01
N HIS A 119 25.95 -10.38 -15.95
CA HIS A 119 27.13 -9.49 -16.00
C HIS A 119 28.22 -9.81 -14.98
N LEU A 120 27.95 -10.60 -13.95
CA LEU A 120 28.96 -10.98 -12.95
C LEU A 120 29.19 -12.50 -13.00
N SER A 121 30.41 -12.90 -13.39
CA SER A 121 30.84 -14.31 -13.34
C SER A 121 30.60 -14.91 -11.96
N VAL A 122 30.34 -16.22 -11.90
CA VAL A 122 30.23 -16.98 -10.63
C VAL A 122 31.48 -16.86 -9.74
N LEU A 123 32.63 -16.47 -10.31
CA LEU A 123 33.85 -16.21 -9.55
C LEU A 123 33.94 -14.77 -9.00
N HIS A 124 33.13 -13.84 -9.52
CA HIS A 124 33.16 -12.43 -9.14
C HIS A 124 32.76 -12.27 -7.65
N PRO A 125 33.51 -11.49 -6.84
CA PRO A 125 33.24 -11.39 -5.41
C PRO A 125 31.84 -10.84 -5.11
N ILE A 126 31.35 -9.88 -5.89
CA ILE A 126 29.99 -9.34 -5.74
C ILE A 126 28.90 -10.35 -6.15
N ASN A 127 29.15 -11.25 -7.11
CA ASN A 127 28.20 -12.33 -7.39
C ASN A 127 28.09 -13.25 -6.16
N LYS A 128 29.22 -13.69 -5.59
CA LYS A 128 29.25 -14.52 -4.37
C LYS A 128 28.56 -13.87 -3.18
N LEU A 129 28.70 -12.55 -3.03
CA LEU A 129 28.03 -11.78 -1.99
C LEU A 129 26.51 -11.74 -2.18
N LEU A 130 26.03 -11.46 -3.41
CA LEU A 130 24.62 -11.19 -3.68
C LEU A 130 23.79 -12.45 -3.95
N ALA A 131 24.36 -13.47 -4.59
CA ALA A 131 23.64 -14.67 -5.04
C ALA A 131 22.85 -15.38 -3.93
N PRO A 132 23.34 -15.52 -2.68
CA PRO A 132 22.55 -16.12 -1.59
C PRO A 132 21.24 -15.37 -1.29
N HIS A 133 21.19 -14.06 -1.55
CA HIS A 133 20.00 -13.23 -1.31
C HIS A 133 18.95 -13.32 -2.42
N TYR A 134 19.25 -14.03 -3.52
CA TYR A 134 18.36 -14.18 -4.68
C TYR A 134 17.71 -15.55 -4.78
N ARG A 135 17.98 -16.42 -3.79
CA ARG A 135 17.48 -17.78 -3.78
C ARG A 135 15.95 -17.77 -3.92
N ASP A 136 15.46 -18.56 -4.88
CA ASP A 136 14.05 -18.78 -5.18
C ASP A 136 13.22 -17.55 -5.61
N THR A 137 13.80 -16.35 -5.65
CA THR A 137 13.13 -15.11 -6.09
C THR A 137 12.48 -15.24 -7.47
N MET A 138 13.22 -15.66 -8.49
CA MET A 138 12.67 -15.79 -9.84
C MET A 138 11.62 -16.90 -9.93
N ASN A 139 11.78 -17.97 -9.15
CA ASN A 139 10.85 -19.08 -9.12
C ASN A 139 9.50 -18.66 -8.53
N ILE A 140 9.51 -18.03 -7.35
CA ILE A 140 8.28 -17.55 -6.72
C ILE A 140 7.61 -16.45 -7.55
N ASN A 141 8.38 -15.56 -8.18
CA ASN A 141 7.83 -14.52 -9.05
C ASN A 141 7.19 -15.10 -10.32
N ALA A 142 7.78 -16.15 -10.91
CA ALA A 142 7.18 -16.84 -12.04
C ALA A 142 5.82 -17.46 -11.66
N LEU A 143 5.77 -18.19 -10.54
CA LEU A 143 4.53 -18.78 -10.02
C LEU A 143 3.49 -17.70 -9.66
N ALA A 144 3.93 -16.55 -9.15
CA ALA A 144 3.06 -15.43 -8.86
C ALA A 144 2.44 -14.85 -10.14
N ARG A 145 3.24 -14.70 -11.21
CA ARG A 145 2.73 -14.27 -12.53
C ARG A 145 1.75 -15.27 -13.14
N GLU A 146 1.86 -16.56 -12.82
CA GLU A 146 1.00 -17.61 -13.34
C GLU A 146 -0.33 -17.75 -12.58
N SER A 147 -0.30 -17.60 -11.25
CA SER A 147 -1.43 -17.99 -10.37
C SER A 147 -1.90 -16.94 -9.35
N LEU A 148 -1.06 -15.95 -9.02
CA LEU A 148 -1.33 -14.97 -7.97
C LEU A 148 -1.83 -13.65 -8.55
N ILE A 149 -1.05 -13.03 -9.43
CA ILE A 149 -1.28 -11.68 -9.97
C ILE A 149 -1.72 -11.69 -11.45
N ASN A 150 -2.00 -12.85 -12.03
CA ASN A 150 -2.60 -12.96 -13.36
C ASN A 150 -4.05 -12.47 -13.34
N ALA A 151 -4.58 -12.20 -14.54
CA ALA A 151 -6.01 -11.96 -14.73
C ALA A 151 -6.82 -13.13 -14.18
N ASP A 152 -7.85 -12.84 -13.38
CA ASP A 152 -8.63 -13.83 -12.63
C ASP A 152 -7.79 -14.71 -11.67
N GLY A 153 -6.60 -14.25 -11.29
CA GLY A 153 -5.74 -14.86 -10.29
C GLY A 153 -6.27 -14.67 -8.87
N ILE A 154 -5.53 -15.18 -7.90
CA ILE A 154 -5.93 -15.11 -6.48
C ILE A 154 -6.12 -13.66 -6.03
N ILE A 155 -5.21 -12.74 -6.37
CA ILE A 155 -5.29 -11.34 -5.92
C ILE A 155 -6.51 -10.64 -6.51
N GLU A 156 -6.76 -10.75 -7.83
CA GLU A 156 -7.90 -10.09 -8.47
C GLU A 156 -9.26 -10.59 -7.96
N LYS A 157 -9.32 -11.85 -7.50
CA LYS A 157 -10.55 -12.46 -6.96
C LYS A 157 -10.79 -12.15 -5.48
N THR A 158 -9.75 -11.79 -4.73
CA THR A 158 -9.84 -11.71 -3.25
C THR A 158 -9.54 -10.32 -2.68
N PHE A 159 -8.92 -9.42 -3.45
CA PHE A 159 -8.61 -8.06 -3.01
C PHE A 159 -9.50 -7.02 -3.68
N LEU A 160 -9.72 -5.91 -2.96
CA LEU A 160 -10.61 -4.82 -3.35
C LEU A 160 -10.44 -4.34 -4.80
N PRO A 161 -9.22 -4.07 -5.31
CA PRO A 161 -9.08 -3.44 -6.63
C PRO A 161 -9.45 -4.36 -7.79
N SER A 162 -9.60 -5.67 -7.55
CA SER A 162 -9.84 -6.68 -8.58
C SER A 162 -8.87 -6.53 -9.77
N LYS A 163 -9.38 -6.49 -11.00
CA LYS A 163 -8.59 -6.29 -12.24
C LYS A 163 -7.72 -5.02 -12.29
N TYR A 164 -7.91 -4.07 -11.36
CA TYR A 164 -7.08 -2.87 -11.26
C TYR A 164 -5.89 -3.03 -10.31
N ALA A 165 -5.73 -4.19 -9.66
CA ALA A 165 -4.74 -4.41 -8.61
C ALA A 165 -3.30 -4.18 -9.07
N VAL A 166 -2.86 -4.84 -10.15
CA VAL A 166 -1.46 -4.75 -10.59
C VAL A 166 -1.15 -3.39 -11.21
N GLU A 167 -2.08 -2.76 -11.92
CA GLU A 167 -1.88 -1.40 -12.45
C GLU A 167 -1.76 -0.34 -11.35
N MET A 168 -2.41 -0.53 -10.17
CA MET A 168 -2.20 0.34 -9.01
C MET A 168 -0.75 0.31 -8.54
N SER A 169 -0.14 -0.88 -8.46
CA SER A 169 1.28 -1.01 -8.11
C SER A 169 2.19 -0.29 -9.11
N SER A 170 1.86 -0.36 -10.41
CA SER A 170 2.60 0.36 -11.46
C SER A 170 2.47 1.87 -11.33
N ALA A 171 1.29 2.37 -10.96
CA ALA A 171 1.10 3.80 -10.69
C ALA A 171 1.94 4.27 -9.49
N VAL A 172 2.00 3.48 -8.41
CA VAL A 172 2.83 3.77 -7.23
C VAL A 172 4.33 3.68 -7.54
N TYR A 173 4.74 2.76 -8.42
CA TYR A 173 6.14 2.61 -8.83
C TYR A 173 6.74 3.88 -9.44
N LYS A 174 5.92 4.79 -10.00
CA LYS A 174 6.37 6.09 -10.50
C LYS A 174 7.07 6.95 -9.43
N ASN A 175 6.77 6.70 -8.16
CA ASN A 175 7.35 7.40 -7.01
C ASN A 175 8.37 6.54 -6.25
N TRP A 176 8.69 5.34 -6.74
CA TRP A 176 9.68 4.48 -6.11
C TRP A 176 11.10 4.99 -6.37
N VAL A 177 11.90 5.05 -5.30
CA VAL A 177 13.25 5.61 -5.30
C VAL A 177 14.18 4.62 -4.60
N PHE A 178 15.17 4.10 -5.32
CA PHE A 178 16.07 3.06 -4.80
C PHE A 178 16.84 3.48 -3.54
N PRO A 179 17.48 4.67 -3.47
CA PRO A 179 18.14 5.12 -2.25
C PRO A 179 17.22 5.25 -1.02
N ASP A 180 15.93 5.49 -1.23
CA ASP A 180 14.96 5.63 -0.15
C ASP A 180 14.58 4.28 0.48
N GLN A 181 14.96 3.15 -0.15
CA GLN A 181 14.70 1.80 0.40
C GLN A 181 15.64 1.44 1.56
N ALA A 182 16.69 2.22 1.79
CA ALA A 182 17.52 2.07 2.98
C ALA A 182 16.71 2.45 4.23
N LEU A 183 16.64 1.55 5.22
CA LEU A 183 15.83 1.74 6.42
C LEU A 183 16.02 3.12 7.10
N PRO A 184 17.24 3.65 7.29
CA PRO A 184 17.41 4.99 7.85
C PRO A 184 16.79 6.10 7.00
N ASN A 185 16.89 6.00 5.67
CA ASN A 185 16.34 6.99 4.75
C ASN A 185 14.81 6.93 4.73
N ASP A 186 14.24 5.72 4.72
CA ASP A 186 12.78 5.54 4.82
C ASP A 186 12.21 6.14 6.12
N LEU A 187 12.88 5.91 7.26
CA LEU A 187 12.46 6.45 8.55
C LEU A 187 12.55 7.98 8.64
N ILE A 188 13.49 8.62 7.92
CA ILE A 188 13.61 10.08 7.86
C ILE A 188 12.58 10.68 6.89
N LYS A 189 12.27 9.97 5.81
CA LYS A 189 11.34 10.42 4.77
C LYS A 189 9.88 10.47 5.25
N ARG A 190 9.49 9.54 6.13
CA ARG A 190 8.13 9.39 6.67
C ARG A 190 7.93 10.15 7.97
#